data_AF-A0A6I1JG00-F1
#
_entry.id   AF-A0A6I1JG00-F1
#
_cell.length_a   1.000
_cell.length_b   1.000
_cell.length_c   1.000
_cell.angle_alpha   90.00
_cell.angle_beta   90.00
_cell.angle_gamma   90.00
#
_symmetry.space_group_name_H-M   'P 1'
#
loop_
_entity.id
_entity.type
_entity.pdbx_description
1 polymer ?
#
loop_
_entity_poly.entity_id
_entity_poly.type
_entity_poly.pdbx_seq_one_letter_code
_entity_poly.pdbx_strand_id
1 'polypeptide(L)'
;MAQDMAEVMTALGHDTFFLAGHDRGARVAHRLALDHADRVRGLAVLDIAPTREMYRGTTDLFARLYWHWFFRITPAPFPERMIGSDPDAYWLKKCGSGSAGLAPFTPEALAEYLRCFRDPATIHASCEDYRAAATIDIVHDDADGDRKMECPLLVLWGQNGVIEKCFDALALWRERATDVRGHALPGGHYLAEECPDLVADELERFFG
;
A
#
# COMPACT_ATOMS: atom_id res chain seq x y z
N MET A 1 -1.60 -1.19 13.77
CA MET A 1 -2.05 -0.60 12.49
C MET A 1 -3.49 -1.00 12.15
N ALA A 2 -3.77 -2.26 11.78
CA ALA A 2 -5.15 -2.66 11.41
C ALA A 2 -6.16 -2.48 12.56
N GLN A 3 -5.79 -2.90 13.77
CA GLN A 3 -6.59 -2.72 14.98
C GLN A 3 -6.94 -1.24 15.24
N ASP A 4 -5.99 -0.32 15.07
CA ASP A 4 -6.21 1.11 15.28
C ASP A 4 -7.32 1.64 14.35
N MET A 5 -7.33 1.21 13.09
CA MET A 5 -8.36 1.60 12.11
C MET A 5 -9.73 1.01 12.48
N ALA A 6 -9.76 -0.23 12.95
CA ALA A 6 -10.99 -0.88 13.41
C ALA A 6 -11.59 -0.16 14.64
N GLU A 7 -10.75 0.29 15.57
CA GLU A 7 -11.16 1.04 16.76
C GLU A 7 -11.64 2.46 16.41
N VAL A 8 -10.98 3.15 15.47
CA VAL A 8 -11.45 4.45 14.97
C VAL A 8 -12.85 4.33 14.38
N MET A 9 -13.11 3.30 13.55
CA MET A 9 -14.45 3.12 12.97
C MET A 9 -15.51 2.85 14.04
N THR A 10 -15.18 2.08 15.08
CA THR A 10 -16.08 1.90 16.24
C THR A 10 -16.36 3.23 16.95
N ALA A 11 -15.32 4.03 17.20
CA ALA A 11 -15.46 5.32 17.87
C ALA A 11 -16.32 6.31 17.07
N LEU A 12 -16.33 6.20 15.74
CA LEU A 12 -17.18 6.97 14.84
C LEU A 12 -18.61 6.40 14.68
N GLY A 13 -18.93 5.27 15.32
CA GLY A 13 -20.25 4.65 15.29
C GLY A 13 -20.48 3.72 14.09
N HIS A 14 -19.41 3.17 13.50
CA HIS A 14 -19.47 2.26 12.36
C HIS A 14 -19.01 0.85 12.73
N ASP A 15 -19.97 -0.05 12.91
CA ASP A 15 -19.70 -1.47 13.19
C ASP A 15 -19.22 -2.21 11.94
N THR A 16 -19.79 -1.88 10.78
CA THR A 16 -19.39 -2.39 9.46
C THR A 16 -19.16 -1.24 8.48
N PHE A 17 -18.22 -1.41 7.55
CA PHE A 17 -17.81 -0.37 6.62
C PHE A 17 -17.21 -0.92 5.32
N PHE A 18 -17.19 -0.07 4.30
CA PHE A 18 -16.36 -0.27 3.11
C PHE A 18 -14.96 0.30 3.38
N LEU A 19 -13.95 -0.32 2.77
CA LEU A 19 -12.55 0.03 3.03
C LEU A 19 -11.81 0.21 1.71
N ALA A 20 -11.13 1.34 1.54
CA ALA A 20 -10.19 1.57 0.45
C ALA A 20 -8.82 1.93 1.01
N GLY A 21 -7.78 1.28 0.50
CA GLY A 21 -6.39 1.54 0.91
C GLY A 21 -5.47 1.67 -0.28
N HIS A 22 -4.44 2.51 -0.16
CA HIS A 22 -3.39 2.71 -1.15
C HIS A 22 -2.01 2.44 -0.51
N ASP A 23 -1.11 1.79 -1.25
CA ASP A 23 0.26 1.44 -0.82
C ASP A 23 0.28 0.77 0.58
N ARG A 24 0.90 1.40 1.60
CA ARG A 24 0.92 0.87 2.98
C ARG A 24 -0.47 0.71 3.55
N GLY A 25 -1.37 1.65 3.28
CA GLY A 25 -2.76 1.60 3.72
C GLY A 25 -3.52 0.41 3.13
N ALA A 26 -3.20 -0.01 1.91
CA ALA A 26 -3.78 -1.21 1.29
C ALA A 26 -3.31 -2.50 1.98
N ARG A 27 -2.07 -2.54 2.48
CA ARG A 27 -1.52 -3.68 3.23
C ARG A 27 -2.16 -3.79 4.62
N VAL A 28 -2.34 -2.64 5.28
CA VAL A 28 -3.12 -2.55 6.53
C VAL A 28 -4.56 -3.00 6.29
N ALA A 29 -5.17 -2.58 5.19
CA ALA A 29 -6.55 -2.94 4.84
C ALA A 29 -6.73 -4.44 4.55
N HIS A 30 -5.77 -5.08 3.87
CA HIS A 30 -5.73 -6.53 3.70
C HIS A 30 -5.71 -7.27 5.04
N ARG A 31 -4.80 -6.88 5.96
CA ARG A 31 -4.74 -7.46 7.31
C ARG A 31 -6.04 -7.21 8.09
N LEU A 32 -6.59 -6.01 8.03
CA LEU A 32 -7.86 -5.66 8.67
C LEU A 32 -9.01 -6.53 8.18
N ALA A 33 -9.15 -6.72 6.86
CA ALA A 33 -10.21 -7.54 6.28
C ALA A 33 -10.10 -9.03 6.64
N LEU A 34 -8.90 -9.52 6.97
CA LEU A 34 -8.72 -10.86 7.55
C LEU A 34 -9.05 -10.88 9.05
N ASP A 35 -8.51 -9.96 9.84
CA ASP A 35 -8.64 -10.00 11.29
C ASP A 35 -10.05 -9.60 11.77
N HIS A 36 -10.77 -8.79 10.98
CA HIS A 36 -12.11 -8.27 11.25
C HIS A 36 -13.07 -8.52 10.07
N ALA A 37 -13.10 -9.77 9.59
CA ALA A 37 -13.85 -10.15 8.39
C ALA A 37 -15.36 -9.82 8.46
N ASP A 38 -15.96 -9.83 9.64
CA ASP A 38 -17.36 -9.47 9.88
C ASP A 38 -17.64 -7.95 9.74
N ARG A 39 -16.60 -7.12 9.75
CA ARG A 39 -16.71 -5.66 9.70
C ARG A 39 -16.54 -5.09 8.30
N VAL A 40 -15.85 -5.79 7.40
CA VAL A 40 -15.50 -5.28 6.06
C VAL A 40 -16.52 -5.75 5.02
N ARG A 41 -17.34 -4.81 4.52
CA ARG A 41 -18.37 -5.09 3.51
C ARG A 41 -17.81 -5.24 2.09
N GLY A 42 -16.65 -4.66 1.84
CA GLY A 42 -15.94 -4.68 0.57
C GLY A 42 -14.63 -3.92 0.69
N LEU A 43 -13.60 -4.39 0.00
CA LEU A 43 -12.25 -3.86 0.06
C LEU A 43 -11.79 -3.41 -1.33
N ALA A 44 -11.27 -2.19 -1.45
CA ALA A 44 -10.51 -1.73 -2.60
C ALA A 44 -9.03 -1.54 -2.22
N VAL A 45 -8.12 -2.14 -2.99
CA VAL A 45 -6.67 -1.98 -2.84
C VAL A 45 -6.10 -1.30 -4.08
N LEU A 46 -5.32 -0.24 -3.85
CA LEU A 46 -4.72 0.57 -4.89
C LEU A 46 -3.20 0.35 -4.93
N ASP A 47 -2.72 0.00 -6.12
CA ASP A 47 -1.33 -0.19 -6.57
C ASP A 47 -0.45 -1.06 -5.66
N ILE A 48 -0.98 -2.21 -5.22
CA ILE A 48 -0.20 -3.22 -4.50
C ILE A 48 -0.44 -4.66 -4.98
N ALA A 49 0.61 -5.46 -4.88
CA ALA A 49 0.50 -6.92 -4.75
C ALA A 49 0.59 -7.32 -3.26
N PRO A 50 -0.01 -8.46 -2.86
CA PRO A 50 0.10 -8.99 -1.49
C PRO A 50 1.55 -9.09 -1.01
N THR A 51 1.82 -8.71 0.25
CA THR A 51 3.19 -8.55 0.79
C THR A 51 3.98 -9.85 0.75
N ARG A 52 3.42 -10.96 1.25
CA ARG A 52 4.06 -12.27 1.26
C ARG A 52 4.44 -12.73 -0.14
N GLU A 53 3.50 -12.67 -1.08
CA GLU A 53 3.68 -13.11 -2.47
C GLU A 53 4.73 -12.26 -3.20
N MET A 54 4.72 -10.94 -2.96
CA MET A 54 5.69 -10.00 -3.49
C MET A 54 7.12 -10.32 -3.02
N TYR A 55 7.32 -10.62 -1.72
CA TYR A 55 8.62 -11.05 -1.21
C TYR A 55 9.04 -12.43 -1.74
N ARG A 56 8.14 -13.41 -1.74
CA ARG A 56 8.36 -14.76 -2.28
C ARG A 56 8.79 -14.74 -3.76
N GLY A 57 8.19 -13.85 -4.54
CA GLY A 57 8.43 -13.69 -5.98
C GLY A 57 9.52 -12.68 -6.35
N THR A 58 10.40 -12.30 -5.43
CA THR A 58 11.44 -11.28 -5.68
C THR A 58 12.32 -11.62 -6.89
N THR A 59 12.50 -10.66 -7.80
CA THR A 59 13.40 -10.74 -8.98
C THR A 59 14.41 -9.58 -8.98
N ASP A 60 15.46 -9.62 -9.82
CA ASP A 60 16.39 -8.48 -9.99
C ASP A 60 15.65 -7.20 -10.42
N LEU A 61 14.72 -7.32 -11.39
CA LEU A 61 13.91 -6.19 -11.84
C LEU A 61 13.11 -5.59 -10.68
N PHE A 62 12.42 -6.45 -9.91
CA PHE A 62 11.66 -6.02 -8.75
C PHE A 62 12.55 -5.36 -7.70
N ALA A 63 13.69 -5.97 -7.34
CA ALA A 63 14.61 -5.43 -6.35
C ALA A 63 15.18 -4.06 -6.75
N ARG A 64 15.42 -3.81 -8.05
CA ARG A 64 15.86 -2.50 -8.55
C ARG A 64 14.75 -1.46 -8.51
N LEU A 65 13.53 -1.82 -8.88
CA LEU A 65 12.39 -0.90 -8.88
C LEU A 65 11.90 -0.58 -7.46
N TYR A 66 11.91 -1.58 -6.58
CA TYR A 66 11.50 -1.51 -5.17
C TYR A 66 12.70 -1.50 -4.23
N TRP A 67 13.83 -0.92 -4.63
CA TRP A 67 15.07 -0.86 -3.82
C TRP A 67 14.85 -0.39 -2.37
N HIS A 68 13.87 0.51 -2.16
CA HIS A 68 13.52 1.04 -0.84
C HIS A 68 12.96 -0.04 0.11
N TRP A 69 12.36 -1.12 -0.41
CA TRP A 69 11.93 -2.27 0.36
C TRP A 69 13.07 -3.11 0.94
N PHE A 70 14.28 -2.99 0.37
CA PHE A 70 15.48 -3.66 0.85
C PHE A 70 16.36 -2.72 1.67
N PHE A 71 16.41 -1.44 1.30
CA PHE A 71 17.16 -0.43 2.03
C PHE A 71 16.57 -0.15 3.42
N ARG A 72 15.25 0.07 3.53
CA ARG A 72 14.61 0.49 4.79
C ARG A 72 14.57 -0.59 5.87
N ILE A 73 14.69 -1.86 5.46
CA ILE A 73 14.69 -3.01 6.37
C ILE A 73 16.06 -3.30 6.98
N THR A 74 17.10 -2.57 6.54
CA THR A 74 18.42 -2.67 7.17
C THR A 74 18.35 -2.24 8.65
N PRO A 75 19.22 -2.78 9.53
CA PRO A 75 19.14 -2.54 10.97
C PRO A 75 19.14 -1.06 11.34
N ALA A 76 18.26 -0.69 12.27
CA ALA A 76 18.20 0.65 12.82
C ALA A 76 19.51 1.00 13.55
N PRO A 77 19.93 2.29 13.56
CA PRO A 77 19.27 3.43 12.92
C PRO A 77 19.91 3.77 11.55
N PHE A 78 20.47 2.80 10.81
CA PHE A 78 21.19 3.10 9.57
C PHE A 78 20.33 3.80 8.50
N PRO A 79 19.19 3.24 8.06
CA PRO A 79 18.38 3.90 7.04
C PRO A 79 17.80 5.22 7.58
N GLU A 80 17.45 5.31 8.86
CA GLU A 80 16.99 6.55 9.49
C GLU A 80 18.04 7.66 9.43
N ARG A 81 19.32 7.35 9.68
CA ARG A 81 20.42 8.33 9.58
C ARG A 81 20.62 8.81 8.15
N MET A 82 20.55 7.90 7.18
CA MET A 82 20.73 8.21 5.76
C MET A 82 19.56 9.03 5.18
N ILE A 83 18.33 8.73 5.59
CA ILE A 83 17.15 9.50 5.18
C ILE A 83 17.17 10.85 5.90
N GLY A 84 17.44 10.87 7.20
CA GLY A 84 17.41 12.08 8.03
C GLY A 84 18.47 13.12 7.68
N SER A 85 19.50 12.79 6.88
CA SER A 85 20.45 13.80 6.40
C SER A 85 19.85 14.73 5.36
N ASP A 86 18.88 14.25 4.57
CA ASP A 86 18.11 15.05 3.61
C ASP A 86 16.75 14.36 3.33
N PRO A 87 15.77 14.52 4.24
CA PRO A 87 14.50 13.82 4.14
C PRO A 87 13.70 14.23 2.90
N ASP A 88 13.83 15.49 2.47
CA ASP A 88 13.16 16.00 1.28
C ASP A 88 13.73 15.37 0.02
N ALA A 89 15.06 15.35 -0.15
CA ALA A 89 15.68 14.73 -1.31
C ALA A 89 15.35 13.23 -1.38
N TYR A 90 15.34 12.52 -0.25
CA TYR A 90 14.92 11.12 -0.21
C TYR A 90 13.46 10.96 -0.63
N TRP A 91 12.54 11.75 -0.06
CA TRP A 91 11.12 11.67 -0.37
C TRP A 91 10.86 11.98 -1.84
N LEU A 92 11.40 13.09 -2.36
CA LEU A 92 11.26 13.49 -3.76
C LEU A 92 11.86 12.45 -4.70
N LYS A 93 12.98 11.83 -4.33
CA LYS A 93 13.57 10.74 -5.11
C LYS A 93 12.66 9.51 -5.12
N LYS A 94 12.18 9.04 -3.96
CA LYS A 94 11.33 7.85 -3.90
C LYS A 94 9.99 8.10 -4.59
N CYS A 95 9.33 9.19 -4.26
CA CYS A 95 7.97 9.47 -4.70
C CYS A 95 7.91 10.05 -6.12
N GLY A 96 8.91 10.83 -6.53
CA GLY A 96 8.99 11.43 -7.87
C GLY A 96 9.67 10.57 -8.93
N SER A 97 10.06 9.32 -8.65
CA SER A 97 10.68 8.42 -9.65
C SER A 97 9.66 7.70 -10.56
N GLY A 98 8.35 7.90 -10.33
CA GLY A 98 7.28 7.32 -11.15
C GLY A 98 7.16 7.96 -12.53
N SER A 99 6.30 7.40 -13.40
CA SER A 99 6.08 7.87 -14.77
C SER A 99 5.61 9.32 -14.87
N ALA A 100 4.80 9.78 -13.92
CA ALA A 100 4.31 11.15 -13.88
C ALA A 100 5.23 12.12 -13.11
N GLY A 101 6.34 11.63 -12.54
CA GLY A 101 7.22 12.44 -11.71
C GLY A 101 6.48 13.06 -10.53
N LEU A 102 6.66 14.37 -10.34
CA LEU A 102 6.00 15.15 -9.29
C LEU A 102 4.79 15.95 -9.81
N ALA A 103 4.49 15.89 -11.12
CA ALA A 103 3.42 16.69 -11.73
C ALA A 103 2.02 16.48 -11.11
N PRO A 104 1.63 15.27 -10.65
CA PRO A 104 0.31 15.04 -10.04
C PRO A 104 0.13 15.66 -8.66
N PHE A 105 1.23 15.97 -7.97
CA PHE A 105 1.18 16.48 -6.61
C PHE A 105 0.91 17.98 -6.62
N THR A 106 -0.19 18.41 -6.00
CA THR A 106 -0.41 19.84 -5.78
C THR A 106 0.68 20.40 -4.86
N PRO A 107 1.04 21.70 -4.98
CA PRO A 107 2.02 22.31 -4.08
C PRO A 107 1.67 22.14 -2.59
N GLU A 108 0.38 22.21 -2.26
CA GLU A 108 -0.12 22.07 -0.89
C GLU A 108 0.03 20.64 -0.37
N ALA A 109 -0.33 19.63 -1.18
CA ALA A 109 -0.15 18.22 -0.81
C ALA A 109 1.33 17.87 -0.66
N LEU A 110 2.16 18.29 -1.61
CA LEU A 110 3.61 18.06 -1.56
C LEU A 110 4.24 18.69 -0.31
N ALA A 111 3.86 19.93 0.02
CA ALA A 111 4.34 20.60 1.22
C ALA A 111 3.99 19.83 2.49
N GLU A 112 2.79 19.24 2.56
CA GLU A 112 2.35 18.48 3.72
C GLU A 112 3.08 17.14 3.86
N TYR A 113 3.31 16.42 2.75
CA TYR A 113 4.11 15.20 2.78
C TYR A 113 5.54 15.46 3.27
N LEU A 114 6.18 16.52 2.74
CA LEU A 114 7.53 16.90 3.16
C LEU A 114 7.54 17.35 4.62
N ARG A 115 6.57 18.16 5.06
CA ARG A 115 6.45 18.59 6.46
C ARG A 115 6.37 17.42 7.42
N CYS A 116 5.53 16.42 7.14
CA CYS A 116 5.38 15.23 7.97
C CYS A 116 6.61 14.33 7.93
N PHE A 117 7.22 14.15 6.75
CA PHE A 117 8.34 13.22 6.58
C PHE A 117 9.68 13.76 7.11
N ARG A 118 9.80 15.08 7.32
CA ARG A 118 10.96 15.70 7.99
C ARG A 118 11.07 15.32 9.47
N ASP A 119 9.98 14.87 10.10
CA ASP A 119 10.02 14.42 11.49
C ASP A 119 10.83 13.11 11.61
N PRO A 120 11.93 13.07 12.40
CA PRO A 120 12.69 11.85 12.65
C PRO A 120 11.84 10.69 13.18
N ALA A 121 10.78 10.97 13.94
CA ALA A 121 9.86 9.95 14.43
C ALA A 121 9.07 9.32 13.28
N THR A 122 8.61 10.12 12.32
CA THR A 122 7.96 9.63 11.09
C THR A 122 8.93 8.78 10.25
N ILE A 123 10.18 9.22 10.10
CA ILE A 123 11.21 8.45 9.37
C ILE A 123 11.40 7.08 10.03
N HIS A 124 11.58 7.05 11.35
CA HIS A 124 11.77 5.81 12.10
C HIS A 124 10.53 4.91 12.01
N ALA A 125 9.33 5.42 12.33
CA ALA A 125 8.09 4.66 12.28
C ALA A 125 7.82 4.06 10.89
N SER A 126 8.13 4.84 9.85
CA SER A 126 7.97 4.37 8.48
C SER A 126 9.02 3.32 8.09
N CYS A 127 10.22 3.32 8.67
CA CYS A 127 11.18 2.21 8.50
C CYS A 127 10.72 0.95 9.25
N GLU A 128 10.18 1.09 10.46
CA GLU A 128 9.61 -0.01 11.24
C GLU A 128 8.44 -0.69 10.51
N ASP A 129 7.56 0.07 9.84
CA ASP A 129 6.51 -0.48 8.97
C ASP A 129 7.10 -1.40 7.87
N TYR A 130 8.21 -1.01 7.24
CA TYR A 130 8.87 -1.85 6.24
C TYR A 130 9.57 -3.06 6.88
N ARG A 131 10.18 -2.90 8.06
CA ARG A 131 10.80 -4.01 8.79
C ARG A 131 9.76 -5.05 9.19
N ALA A 132 8.60 -4.61 9.68
CA ALA A 132 7.47 -5.47 9.98
C ALA A 132 6.98 -6.23 8.73
N ALA A 133 6.84 -5.53 7.60
CA ALA A 133 6.45 -6.12 6.32
C ALA A 133 7.41 -7.21 5.81
N ALA A 134 8.69 -7.13 6.16
CA ALA A 134 9.71 -8.12 5.81
C ALA A 134 9.87 -9.25 6.84
N THR A 135 9.17 -9.17 7.97
CA THR A 135 9.34 -10.09 9.10
C THR A 135 7.98 -10.56 9.63
N ILE A 136 7.43 -9.88 10.64
CA ILE A 136 6.26 -10.32 11.37
C ILE A 136 5.00 -10.39 10.50
N ASP A 137 4.86 -9.52 9.49
CA ASP A 137 3.70 -9.56 8.59
C ASP A 137 3.71 -10.82 7.73
N ILE A 138 4.89 -11.31 7.32
CA ILE A 138 5.01 -12.58 6.59
C ILE A 138 4.61 -13.74 7.51
N VAL A 139 5.04 -13.71 8.78
CA VAL A 139 4.66 -14.74 9.77
C VAL A 139 3.14 -14.76 9.97
N HIS A 140 2.50 -13.59 10.06
CA HIS A 140 1.04 -13.50 10.15
C HIS A 140 0.36 -14.01 8.88
N ASP A 141 0.83 -13.62 7.70
CA ASP A 141 0.27 -14.05 6.42
C ASP A 141 0.41 -15.57 6.18
N ASP A 142 1.49 -16.18 6.70
CA ASP A 142 1.72 -17.64 6.67
C ASP A 142 0.86 -18.38 7.69
N ALA A 143 0.63 -17.80 8.87
CA ALA A 143 -0.22 -18.40 9.91
C ALA A 143 -1.69 -18.51 9.48
N ASP A 144 -2.14 -17.64 8.57
CA ASP A 144 -3.48 -17.72 7.96
C ASP A 144 -3.63 -18.94 7.02
N GLY A 145 -2.54 -19.57 6.58
CA GLY A 145 -2.58 -20.71 5.66
C GLY A 145 -3.32 -20.40 4.36
N ASP A 146 -4.33 -21.21 4.05
CA ASP A 146 -5.19 -21.08 2.86
C ASP A 146 -6.41 -20.18 3.08
N ARG A 147 -6.52 -19.52 4.25
CA ARG A 147 -7.63 -18.61 4.55
C ARG A 147 -7.64 -17.46 3.55
N LYS A 148 -8.82 -17.17 3.01
CA LYS A 148 -9.05 -16.08 2.04
C LYS A 148 -10.03 -15.06 2.60
N MET A 149 -9.88 -13.81 2.18
CA MET A 149 -10.89 -12.78 2.37
C MET A 149 -12.17 -13.16 1.60
N GLU A 150 -13.30 -13.12 2.29
CA GLU A 150 -14.61 -13.45 1.72
C GLU A 150 -15.35 -12.23 1.17
N CYS A 151 -15.03 -11.03 1.63
CA CYS A 151 -15.62 -9.80 1.11
C CYS A 151 -15.19 -9.57 -0.34
N PRO A 152 -16.03 -8.91 -1.18
CA PRO A 152 -15.63 -8.50 -2.52
C PRO A 152 -14.36 -7.66 -2.48
N LEU A 153 -13.42 -7.95 -3.39
CA LEU A 153 -12.15 -7.24 -3.54
C LEU A 153 -12.06 -6.55 -4.91
N LEU A 154 -11.84 -5.24 -4.90
CA LEU A 154 -11.41 -4.46 -6.05
C LEU A 154 -9.90 -4.22 -5.99
N VAL A 155 -9.20 -4.55 -7.08
CA VAL A 155 -7.75 -4.31 -7.24
C VAL A 155 -7.53 -3.32 -8.38
N LEU A 156 -7.03 -2.14 -8.07
CA LEU A 156 -6.65 -1.13 -9.06
C LEU A 156 -5.14 -0.94 -9.03
N TRP A 157 -4.49 -0.79 -10.17
CA TRP A 157 -3.05 -0.51 -10.23
C TRP A 157 -2.70 0.36 -11.43
N GLY A 158 -1.53 0.98 -11.44
CA GLY A 158 -1.08 1.80 -12.55
C GLY A 158 -0.51 0.98 -13.70
N GLN A 159 -1.02 1.19 -14.92
CA GLN A 159 -0.49 0.57 -16.14
C GLN A 159 0.98 0.94 -16.43
N ASN A 160 1.45 2.08 -15.90
CA ASN A 160 2.84 2.52 -16.04
C ASN A 160 3.70 2.19 -14.80
N GLY A 161 3.09 1.54 -13.80
CA GLY A 161 3.65 1.25 -12.48
C GLY A 161 4.51 -0.01 -12.42
N VAL A 162 4.97 -0.33 -11.21
CA VAL A 162 5.79 -1.54 -10.97
C VAL A 162 4.93 -2.79 -10.89
N ILE A 163 3.69 -2.67 -10.40
CA ILE A 163 2.76 -3.80 -10.30
C ILE A 163 2.52 -4.41 -11.69
N GLU A 164 2.17 -3.59 -12.68
CA GLU A 164 2.01 -4.02 -14.08
C GLU A 164 3.27 -4.71 -14.64
N LYS A 165 4.46 -4.19 -14.30
CA LYS A 165 5.74 -4.68 -14.86
C LYS A 165 6.21 -6.00 -14.24
N CYS A 166 5.87 -6.25 -12.98
CA CYS A 166 6.49 -7.32 -12.20
C CYS A 166 5.54 -8.46 -11.83
N PHE A 167 4.23 -8.24 -11.85
CA PHE A 167 3.27 -9.17 -11.27
C PHE A 167 2.00 -9.32 -12.11
N ASP A 168 1.42 -10.52 -12.10
CA ASP A 168 0.00 -10.70 -12.39
C ASP A 168 -0.80 -10.39 -11.13
N ALA A 169 -1.20 -9.13 -10.97
CA ALA A 169 -1.84 -8.64 -9.75
C ALA A 169 -3.09 -9.45 -9.37
N LEU A 170 -3.95 -9.75 -10.36
CA LEU A 170 -5.20 -10.47 -10.11
C LEU A 170 -4.96 -11.94 -9.76
N ALA A 171 -3.98 -12.59 -10.39
CA ALA A 171 -3.61 -13.96 -10.01
C ALA A 171 -3.14 -14.03 -8.55
N LEU A 172 -2.27 -13.11 -8.12
CA LEU A 172 -1.79 -13.06 -6.73
C LEU A 172 -2.93 -12.78 -5.74
N TRP A 173 -3.82 -11.84 -6.05
CA TRP A 173 -4.96 -11.55 -5.16
C TRP A 173 -5.96 -12.70 -5.08
N ARG A 174 -6.13 -13.51 -6.13
CA ARG A 174 -6.94 -14.74 -6.07
C ARG A 174 -6.34 -15.82 -5.18
N GLU A 175 -5.05 -15.75 -4.82
CA GLU A 175 -4.47 -16.58 -3.76
C GLU A 175 -5.00 -16.16 -2.37
N ARG A 176 -5.42 -14.90 -2.19
CA ARG A 176 -5.77 -14.30 -0.89
C ARG A 176 -7.25 -13.94 -0.72
N ALA A 177 -8.06 -13.96 -1.77
CA ALA A 177 -9.48 -13.58 -1.73
C ALA A 177 -10.35 -14.45 -2.65
N THR A 178 -11.62 -14.62 -2.31
CA THR A 178 -12.57 -15.47 -3.06
C THR A 178 -13.27 -14.74 -4.20
N ASP A 179 -13.51 -13.43 -4.06
CA ASP A 179 -14.15 -12.59 -5.08
C ASP A 179 -13.22 -11.43 -5.44
N VAL A 180 -12.54 -11.55 -6.58
CA VAL A 180 -11.51 -10.60 -7.02
C VAL A 180 -11.84 -10.06 -8.39
N ARG A 181 -11.97 -8.75 -8.47
CA ARG A 181 -12.10 -7.98 -9.71
C ARG A 181 -11.14 -6.80 -9.70
N GLY A 182 -10.79 -6.29 -10.87
CA GLY A 182 -9.80 -5.23 -10.95
C GLY A 182 -9.23 -5.05 -12.35
N HIS A 183 -8.53 -3.95 -12.54
CA HIS A 183 -7.84 -3.62 -13.79
C HIS A 183 -6.82 -2.51 -13.58
N ALA A 184 -5.94 -2.34 -14.58
CA ALA A 184 -4.99 -1.24 -14.62
C ALA A 184 -5.67 0.09 -15.02
N LEU A 185 -5.30 1.18 -14.36
CA LEU A 185 -5.67 2.56 -14.71
C LEU A 185 -4.52 3.26 -15.46
N PRO A 186 -4.81 4.29 -16.28
CA PRO A 186 -3.81 5.00 -17.08
C PRO A 186 -2.96 5.94 -16.21
N GLY A 187 -2.05 5.37 -15.41
CA GLY A 187 -1.20 6.08 -14.47
C GLY A 187 -0.05 5.23 -13.93
N GLY A 188 0.74 5.82 -13.05
CA GLY A 188 1.75 5.16 -12.23
C GLY A 188 1.19 4.75 -10.87
N HIS A 189 1.97 4.98 -9.81
CA HIS A 189 1.65 4.51 -8.47
C HIS A 189 0.56 5.36 -7.79
N TYR A 190 0.59 6.67 -7.98
CA TYR A 190 -0.23 7.60 -7.20
C TYR A 190 -1.60 7.81 -7.84
N LEU A 191 -2.37 6.73 -7.99
CA LEU A 191 -3.61 6.72 -8.78
C LEU A 191 -4.60 7.83 -8.40
N ALA A 192 -4.76 8.12 -7.11
CA ALA A 192 -5.66 9.16 -6.63
C ALA A 192 -5.18 10.59 -6.96
N GLU A 193 -3.88 10.78 -7.23
CA GLU A 193 -3.33 12.06 -7.68
C GLU A 193 -3.22 12.11 -9.21
N GLU A 194 -2.91 10.98 -9.86
CA GLU A 194 -2.70 10.88 -11.32
C GLU A 194 -4.02 10.81 -12.12
N CYS A 195 -5.02 10.11 -11.59
CA CYS A 195 -6.32 9.91 -12.24
C CYS A 195 -7.48 9.93 -11.22
N PRO A 196 -7.64 11.02 -10.46
CA PRO A 196 -8.60 11.12 -9.36
C PRO A 196 -10.03 10.75 -9.77
N ASP A 197 -10.50 11.26 -10.91
CA ASP A 197 -11.87 11.03 -11.38
C ASP A 197 -12.12 9.55 -11.69
N LEU A 198 -11.13 8.85 -12.29
CA LEU A 198 -11.25 7.43 -12.57
C LEU A 198 -11.24 6.59 -11.29
N VAL A 199 -10.41 6.95 -10.31
CA VAL A 199 -10.40 6.28 -9.01
C VAL A 199 -11.73 6.48 -8.29
N ALA A 200 -12.26 7.71 -8.28
CA ALA A 200 -13.56 8.01 -7.68
C ALA A 200 -14.69 7.19 -8.34
N ASP A 201 -14.77 7.21 -9.67
CA ASP A 201 -15.74 6.44 -10.45
C ASP A 201 -15.69 4.93 -10.13
N GLU A 202 -14.49 4.35 -10.04
CA GLU A 202 -14.33 2.93 -9.73
C GLU A 202 -14.75 2.60 -8.31
N LEU A 203 -14.41 3.44 -7.33
CA LEU A 203 -14.82 3.25 -5.94
C LEU A 203 -16.33 3.42 -5.76
N GLU A 204 -16.96 4.41 -6.41
CA GLU A 204 -18.41 4.61 -6.40
C GLU A 204 -19.14 3.41 -6.99
N ARG A 205 -18.73 2.96 -8.19
CA ARG A 205 -19.31 1.75 -8.82
C ARG A 205 -19.15 0.50 -7.96
N PHE A 206 -18.04 0.40 -7.24
CA PHE A 206 -17.72 -0.78 -6.45
C PHE A 206 -18.47 -0.84 -5.12
N PHE A 207 -18.59 0.28 -4.41
CA PHE A 207 -19.21 0.35 -3.09
C PHE A 207 -20.71 0.64 -3.12
N GLY A 208 -21.22 1.27 -4.19
CA GLY A 208 -22.65 1.58 -4.39
C GLY A 208 -23.01 2.99 -3.95
#